data_AF-A0AAW2DAX6-F1
#
_entry.id   AF-A0AAW2DAX6-F1
#
_cell.length_a   1.000
_cell.length_b   1.000
_cell.length_c   1.000
_cell.angle_alpha   90.00
_cell.angle_beta   90.00
_cell.angle_gamma   90.00
#
_symmetry.space_group_name_H-M   'P 1'
#
loop_
_entity.id
_entity.type
_entity.pdbx_description
1 polymer ?
#
loop_
_entity_poly.entity_id
_entity_poly.type
_entity_poly.pdbx_seq_one_letter_code
_entity_poly.pdbx_strand_id
1 'polypeptide(L)'
;MALTATSTVTITTLLISLFFLPKIYSSEFTVDHHHIRFAKADVDLLEFPLNLEFFEAEFFLYGALGYGLDKVAPNLTKGWPTPLGAKKANSDHFTQDVILQFAYQEVGHL
;
A
#
# COMPACT_ATOMS: atom_id res chain seq x y z
N MET A 1 12.94 42.62 -15.23
CA MET A 1 11.91 42.97 -14.22
C MET A 1 12.53 42.67 -12.86
N ALA A 2 12.96 43.72 -12.14
CA ALA A 2 13.73 43.55 -10.91
C ALA A 2 12.81 43.09 -9.77
N LEU A 3 13.14 41.97 -9.14
CA LEU A 3 12.51 41.55 -7.88
C LEU A 3 12.88 42.58 -6.82
N THR A 4 11.87 43.14 -6.14
CA THR A 4 12.10 44.08 -5.04
C THR A 4 12.70 43.34 -3.84
N ALA A 5 13.44 44.03 -2.98
CA ALA A 5 14.13 43.44 -1.84
C ALA A 5 13.19 42.59 -0.94
N THR A 6 11.93 43.00 -0.82
CA THR A 6 10.89 42.25 -0.10
C THR A 6 10.57 40.92 -0.76
N SER A 7 10.45 40.88 -2.08
CA SER A 7 10.21 39.64 -2.85
C SER A 7 11.41 38.70 -2.79
N THR A 8 12.64 39.22 -2.75
CA THR A 8 13.82 38.36 -2.58
C THR A 8 13.87 37.74 -1.19
N VAL A 9 13.51 38.49 -0.13
CA VAL A 9 13.49 37.96 1.24
C VAL A 9 12.43 36.87 1.39
N THR A 10 11.21 37.08 0.89
CA THR A 10 10.14 36.06 0.97
C THR A 10 10.45 34.80 0.17
N ILE A 11 11.09 34.92 -0.99
CA ILE A 11 11.53 33.76 -1.78
C ILE A 11 12.64 33.02 -1.03
N THR A 12 13.62 33.72 -0.46
CA THR A 12 14.69 33.06 0.31
C THR A 12 14.17 32.36 1.56
N THR A 13 13.23 32.94 2.31
CA THR A 13 12.64 32.30 3.48
C THR A 13 11.79 31.08 3.11
N LEU A 14 11.05 31.13 2.00
CA LEU A 14 10.29 29.99 1.48
C LEU A 14 11.22 28.84 1.04
N LEU A 15 12.31 29.15 0.34
CA LEU A 15 13.29 28.15 -0.12
C LEU A 15 14.03 27.51 1.05
N ILE A 16 14.41 28.30 2.06
CA ILE A 16 15.01 27.82 3.30
C ILE A 16 14.04 26.87 4.01
N SER A 17 12.78 27.29 4.19
CA SER A 17 11.74 26.44 4.78
C SER A 17 11.62 25.11 4.03
N LEU A 18 11.48 25.14 2.71
CA LEU A 18 11.34 23.94 1.89
C LEU A 18 12.55 23.01 1.95
N PHE A 19 13.77 23.54 2.10
CA PHE A 19 14.99 22.74 2.27
C PHE A 19 15.12 22.08 3.65
N PHE A 20 14.54 22.69 4.70
CA PHE A 20 14.63 22.18 6.06
C PHE A 20 13.42 21.33 6.49
N LEU A 21 12.28 21.39 5.79
CA LEU A 21 11.12 20.54 6.05
C LEU A 21 11.42 19.02 5.99
N PRO A 22 12.15 18.47 4.98
CA PRO A 22 12.41 17.03 4.91
C PRO A 22 13.26 16.52 6.08
N LYS A 23 14.14 17.39 6.62
CA LYS A 23 15.07 17.03 7.70
C LYS A 23 14.39 16.96 9.07
N ILE A 24 13.25 17.62 9.25
CA ILE A 24 12.50 17.61 10.52
C ILE A 24 11.58 16.38 10.62
N TYR A 25 11.16 15.80 9.48
CA TYR A 25 10.30 14.61 9.44
C TYR A 25 11.05 13.29 9.31
N SER A 26 12.36 13.30 9.06
CA SER A 26 13.17 12.09 9.10
C SER A 26 13.86 12.00 10.45
N SER A 27 13.30 11.21 11.37
CA SER A 27 14.11 10.66 12.46
C SER A 27 15.24 9.82 11.83
N GLU A 28 16.48 9.99 12.28
CA GLU A 28 17.54 9.04 11.93
C GLU A 28 17.14 7.67 12.50
N PHE A 29 16.90 6.71 11.60
CA PHE A 29 16.74 5.31 11.98
C PHE A 29 18.11 4.79 12.42
N THR A 30 18.42 4.94 13.71
CA THR A 30 19.62 4.34 14.30
C THR A 30 19.47 2.83 14.29
N VAL A 31 20.12 2.16 13.33
CA VAL A 31 20.10 0.70 13.19
C VAL A 31 20.97 0.06 14.27
N ASP A 32 20.40 -0.12 15.47
CA ASP A 32 20.98 -1.06 16.41
C ASP A 32 20.80 -2.48 15.85
N HIS A 33 21.90 -3.17 15.59
CA HIS A 33 21.93 -4.48 14.91
C HIS A 33 21.47 -5.64 15.81
N HIS A 34 20.85 -5.36 16.96
CA HIS A 34 20.19 -6.35 17.80
C HIS A 34 18.68 -6.08 17.84
N HIS A 35 17.94 -6.84 17.02
CA HIS A 35 16.50 -6.75 16.82
C HIS A 35 16.04 -5.37 16.32
N ILE A 36 15.81 -5.25 15.00
CA ILE A 36 14.90 -4.24 14.46
C ILE A 36 13.52 -4.53 15.05
N ARG A 37 13.26 -3.97 16.22
CA ARG A 37 11.96 -3.97 16.85
C ARG A 37 11.28 -2.72 16.32
N PHE A 38 10.62 -2.86 15.17
CA PHE A 38 9.70 -1.83 14.70
C PHE A 38 8.81 -1.41 15.86
N ALA A 39 8.53 -0.11 15.99
CA ALA A 39 7.62 0.31 17.04
C ALA A 39 6.32 -0.46 16.83
N LYS A 40 5.77 -1.04 17.91
CA LYS A 40 4.51 -1.81 17.80
C LYS A 40 3.42 -0.98 17.11
N ALA A 41 3.42 0.34 17.37
CA ALA A 41 2.56 1.29 16.70
C ALA A 41 2.71 1.26 15.16
N ASP A 42 3.93 1.20 14.62
CA ASP A 42 4.17 1.14 13.18
C ASP A 42 3.63 -0.16 12.58
N VAL A 43 3.81 -1.28 13.29
CA VAL A 43 3.25 -2.58 12.88
C VAL A 43 1.72 -2.52 12.86
N ASP A 44 1.11 -2.07 13.95
CA ASP A 44 -0.35 -1.96 14.08
C ASP A 44 -0.93 -1.01 13.00
N LEU A 45 -0.22 0.08 12.65
CA LEU A 45 -0.62 1.04 11.62
C LEU A 45 -0.58 0.46 10.20
N LEU A 46 0.35 -0.47 9.92
CA LEU A 46 0.50 -1.10 8.60
C LEU A 46 -0.31 -2.38 8.45
N GLU A 47 -0.56 -3.11 9.54
CA GLU A 47 -1.28 -4.40 9.50
C GLU A 47 -2.73 -4.23 9.03
N PHE A 48 -3.44 -3.19 9.51
CA PHE A 48 -4.81 -2.92 9.09
C PHE A 48 -4.94 -2.64 7.58
N PRO A 49 -4.23 -1.65 6.99
CA PRO A 49 -4.32 -1.40 5.56
C PRO A 49 -3.81 -2.59 4.74
N LEU A 50 -2.75 -3.28 5.16
CA LEU A 50 -2.29 -4.48 4.47
C LEU A 50 -3.37 -5.58 4.41
N ASN A 51 -4.11 -5.78 5.49
CA ASN A 51 -5.23 -6.73 5.51
C ASN A 51 -6.37 -6.31 4.56
N LEU A 52 -6.55 -5.01 4.29
CA LEU A 52 -7.50 -4.53 3.27
C LEU A 52 -7.02 -4.90 1.87
N GLU A 53 -5.73 -4.74 1.57
CA GLU A 53 -5.17 -5.16 0.27
C GLU A 53 -5.34 -6.68 0.04
N PHE A 54 -5.07 -7.50 1.07
CA PHE A 54 -5.34 -8.94 1.01
C PHE A 54 -6.83 -9.25 0.80
N PHE A 55 -7.72 -8.50 1.46
CA PHE A 55 -9.15 -8.65 1.28
C PHE A 55 -9.59 -8.30 -0.15
N GLU A 56 -9.08 -7.22 -0.74
CA GLU A 56 -9.42 -6.82 -2.11
C GLU A 56 -8.93 -7.84 -3.13
N ALA A 57 -7.69 -8.32 -3.00
CA ALA A 57 -7.16 -9.38 -3.85
C ALA A 57 -8.02 -10.65 -3.79
N GLU A 58 -8.35 -11.12 -2.58
CA GLU A 58 -9.23 -12.28 -2.39
C GLU A 58 -10.63 -12.03 -2.95
N PHE A 59 -11.21 -10.84 -2.73
CA PHE A 59 -12.53 -10.47 -3.22
C PHE A 59 -12.62 -10.53 -4.75
N PHE A 60 -11.67 -9.90 -5.45
CA PHE A 60 -11.66 -9.91 -6.91
C PHE A 60 -11.31 -11.28 -7.49
N LEU A 61 -10.35 -12.01 -6.89
CA LEU A 61 -9.99 -13.36 -7.32
C LEU A 61 -11.17 -14.33 -7.19
N TYR A 62 -11.84 -14.36 -6.04
CA TYR A 62 -13.04 -15.16 -5.88
C TYR A 62 -14.13 -14.70 -6.82
N GLY A 63 -14.37 -13.40 -6.97
CA GLY A 63 -15.36 -12.85 -7.90
C GLY A 63 -15.15 -13.34 -9.34
N ALA A 64 -13.92 -13.30 -9.85
CA ALA A 64 -13.60 -13.68 -11.22
C ALA A 64 -13.38 -15.18 -11.45
N LEU A 65 -12.74 -15.89 -10.50
CA LEU A 65 -12.23 -17.25 -10.71
C LEU A 65 -12.88 -18.30 -9.80
N GLY A 66 -13.40 -17.88 -8.64
CA GLY A 66 -13.96 -18.77 -7.63
C GLY A 66 -12.93 -19.42 -6.70
N TYR A 67 -11.70 -18.92 -6.70
CA TYR A 67 -10.61 -19.32 -5.80
C TYR A 67 -9.67 -18.14 -5.58
N GLY A 68 -8.80 -18.22 -4.58
CA GLY A 68 -8.06 -17.07 -4.05
C GLY A 68 -6.56 -17.14 -4.25
N LEU A 69 -5.86 -16.42 -3.36
CA LEU A 69 -4.40 -16.33 -3.35
C LEU A 69 -3.73 -17.67 -3.06
N ASP A 70 -4.43 -18.59 -2.39
CA ASP A 70 -4.00 -19.97 -2.14
C ASP A 70 -3.63 -20.72 -3.43
N LYS A 71 -4.24 -20.35 -4.56
CA LYS A 71 -3.91 -20.91 -5.88
C LYS A 71 -3.11 -19.97 -6.76
N VAL A 72 -3.42 -18.67 -6.74
CA VAL A 72 -2.81 -17.70 -7.65
C VAL A 72 -1.40 -17.29 -7.21
N ALA A 73 -1.21 -17.09 -5.90
CA ALA A 73 0.06 -16.64 -5.32
C ALA A 73 0.28 -17.24 -3.93
N PRO A 74 0.43 -18.58 -3.80
CA PRO A 74 0.46 -19.28 -2.51
C PRO A 74 1.59 -18.82 -1.58
N ASN A 75 2.65 -18.22 -2.12
CA ASN A 75 3.75 -17.68 -1.33
C ASN A 75 3.33 -16.44 -0.51
N LEU A 76 2.31 -15.70 -0.94
CA LEU A 76 1.81 -14.52 -0.24
C LEU A 76 0.93 -14.89 0.95
N THR A 77 0.16 -15.99 0.86
CA THR A 77 -0.78 -16.37 1.91
C THR A 77 -0.11 -16.92 3.16
N LYS A 78 1.15 -17.37 3.09
CA LYS A 78 1.89 -17.94 4.25
C LYS A 78 1.09 -19.03 5.01
N GLY A 79 0.17 -19.72 4.33
CA GLY A 79 -0.71 -20.73 4.93
C GLY A 79 -1.93 -20.19 5.69
N TRP A 80 -2.29 -18.91 5.53
CA TRP A 80 -3.56 -18.37 6.04
C TRP A 80 -4.74 -19.11 5.39
N PRO A 81 -5.85 -19.32 6.14
CA PRO A 81 -7.01 -20.02 5.65
C PRO A 81 -7.70 -19.22 4.55
N THR A 82 -8.27 -19.93 3.58
CA THR A 82 -9.09 -19.32 2.54
C THR A 82 -10.33 -18.63 3.12
N PRO A 83 -10.81 -17.54 2.51
CA PRO A 83 -12.03 -16.86 2.92
C PRO A 83 -13.23 -17.79 3.05
N LEU A 84 -13.99 -17.64 4.14
CA LEU A 84 -15.21 -18.43 4.37
C LEU A 84 -16.37 -17.86 3.57
N GLY A 85 -17.01 -18.71 2.76
CA GLY A 85 -18.23 -18.37 2.02
C GLY A 85 -18.00 -17.58 0.72
N ALA A 86 -16.75 -17.28 0.37
CA ALA A 86 -16.42 -16.65 -0.90
C ALA A 86 -16.73 -17.60 -2.08
N LYS A 87 -17.28 -17.05 -3.15
CA LYS A 87 -17.76 -17.79 -4.33
C LYS A 87 -17.50 -16.99 -5.59
N LYS A 88 -17.44 -17.71 -6.71
CA LYS A 88 -17.45 -17.11 -8.03
C LYS A 88 -18.70 -16.26 -8.24
N ALA A 89 -18.53 -15.04 -8.75
CA ALA A 89 -19.64 -14.19 -9.12
C ALA A 89 -20.34 -14.74 -10.38
N ASN A 90 -21.66 -14.59 -10.44
CA ASN A 90 -22.42 -14.86 -11.66
C ASN A 90 -22.46 -13.59 -12.51
N SER A 91 -21.43 -13.40 -13.32
CA SER A 91 -21.24 -12.23 -14.17
C SER A 91 -21.06 -12.65 -15.64
N ASP A 92 -21.38 -11.74 -16.56
CA ASP A 92 -21.06 -11.94 -17.98
C ASP A 92 -19.55 -11.92 -18.23
N HIS A 93 -19.12 -12.35 -19.41
CA HIS A 93 -17.71 -12.48 -19.75
C HIS A 93 -16.94 -11.16 -19.67
N PHE A 94 -17.53 -10.03 -20.09
CA PHE A 94 -16.86 -8.74 -20.05
C PHE A 94 -16.65 -8.28 -18.60
N THR A 95 -17.70 -8.35 -17.79
CA THR A 95 -17.60 -8.00 -16.36
C THR A 95 -16.62 -8.90 -15.63
N GLN A 96 -16.64 -10.21 -15.89
CA GLN A 96 -15.72 -11.17 -15.29
C GLN A 96 -14.26 -10.86 -15.67
N ASP A 97 -14.00 -10.50 -16.92
CA ASP A 97 -12.67 -10.13 -17.40
C ASP A 97 -12.15 -8.85 -16.71
N VAL A 98 -12.99 -7.82 -16.59
CA VAL A 98 -12.63 -6.59 -15.85
C VAL A 98 -12.31 -6.89 -14.39
N ILE A 99 -13.13 -7.70 -13.71
CA ILE A 99 -12.88 -8.12 -12.31
C ILE A 99 -11.56 -8.89 -12.23
N LEU A 100 -11.25 -9.75 -13.20
CA LEU A 100 -10.01 -10.51 -13.24
C LEU A 100 -8.78 -9.60 -13.40
N GLN A 101 -8.89 -8.55 -14.22
CA GLN A 101 -7.82 -7.56 -14.38
C GLN A 101 -7.54 -6.83 -13.06
N PHE A 102 -8.57 -6.41 -12.32
CA PHE A 102 -8.39 -5.86 -10.98
C PHE A 102 -7.76 -6.88 -10.02
N ALA A 103 -8.23 -8.13 -10.06
CA ALA A 103 -7.66 -9.19 -9.23
C ALA A 103 -6.14 -9.34 -9.43
N TYR A 104 -5.66 -9.32 -10.67
CA TYR A 104 -4.23 -9.41 -10.96
C TYR A 104 -3.45 -8.15 -10.58
N GLN A 105 -4.08 -6.98 -10.62
CA GLN A 105 -3.47 -5.74 -10.13
C GLN A 105 -3.26 -5.81 -8.62
N GLU A 106 -4.27 -6.23 -7.85
CA GLU A 106 -4.14 -6.36 -6.39
C GLU A 106 -3.14 -7.46 -6.00
N VAL A 107 -3.10 -8.58 -6.73
CA VAL A 107 -2.07 -9.61 -6.50
C VAL A 107 -0.67 -9.06 -6.75
N GLY A 108 -0.47 -8.21 -7.76
CA GLY A 108 0.82 -7.57 -8.02
C GLY A 108 1.14 -6.41 -7.09
N HIS A 109 0.13 -5.85 -6.42
CA HIS A 109 0.25 -4.79 -5.43
C HIS A 109 0.80 -5.31 -4.08
N LEU A 110 0.41 -6.53 -3.71
CA LEU A 110 0.87 -7.29 -2.53
C LEU A 110 2.33 -7.77 -2.63
#